data_AF-A0A1Q6KJY7-F1
#
_entry.id   AF-A0A1Q6KJY7-F1
#
_cell.length_a   1.000
_cell.length_b   1.000
_cell.length_c   1.000
_cell.angle_alpha   90.00
_cell.angle_beta   90.00
_cell.angle_gamma   90.00
#
_symmetry.space_group_name_H-M   'P 1'
#
loop_
_entity.id
_entity.type
_entity.pdbx_description
1 polymer ?
#
loop_
_entity_poly.entity_id
_entity_poly.type
_entity_poly.pdbx_seq_one_letter_code
_entity_poly.pdbx_strand_id
1 'polypeptide(L)' 'MNKLKIPENHSGISKTLRLPENIVEKVQTLANLKNLSFNRTIISLLEFSLENLDDTDKEILNNTLN' A
#
# COMPACT_ATOMS: atom_id res chain seq x y z
N MET A 1 -17.10 13.72 -32.41
CA MET A 1 -16.23 12.61 -31.95
C MET A 1 -16.05 12.74 -30.45
N ASN A 2 -16.33 11.67 -29.71
CA ASN A 2 -16.06 11.65 -28.27
C ASN A 2 -14.54 11.58 -28.06
N LYS A 3 -13.99 12.50 -27.26
CA LYS A 3 -12.57 12.50 -26.90
C LYS A 3 -12.40 11.77 -25.57
N LEU A 4 -11.43 10.87 -25.49
CA LEU A 4 -11.02 10.25 -24.22
C LEU A 4 -10.51 11.35 -23.28
N LYS A 5 -11.09 11.45 -22.09
CA LYS A 5 -10.56 12.27 -20.99
C LYS A 5 -9.96 11.32 -19.96
N ILE A 6 -8.64 11.37 -19.80
CA ILE A 6 -7.95 10.63 -18.75
C ILE A 6 -8.03 11.46 -17.46
N PRO A 7 -8.53 10.91 -16.34
CA PRO A 7 -8.58 11.64 -15.08
C PRO A 7 -7.18 11.95 -14.56
N GLU A 8 -7.01 13.09 -13.89
CA GLU A 8 -5.77 13.37 -13.17
C GLU A 8 -5.58 12.36 -12.04
N ASN A 9 -4.36 11.86 -11.92
CA ASN A 9 -4.02 10.89 -10.88
C ASN A 9 -3.96 11.59 -9.52
N HIS A 10 -4.40 10.90 -8.47
CA HIS A 10 -4.34 11.39 -7.09
C HIS A 10 -2.88 11.65 -6.68
N SER A 11 -2.63 12.71 -5.89
CA SER A 11 -1.28 13.02 -5.42
C SER A 11 -0.70 11.87 -4.59
N GLY A 12 0.48 11.38 -4.94
CA GLY A 12 1.18 10.35 -4.18
C GLY A 12 2.69 10.56 -4.23
N ILE A 13 3.38 10.25 -3.14
CA ILE A 13 4.85 10.25 -3.09
C ILE A 13 5.33 8.84 -3.41
N SER A 14 6.16 8.71 -4.43
CA SER A 14 6.78 7.41 -4.78
C SER A 14 8.02 7.18 -3.92
N LYS A 15 8.09 6.02 -3.27
CA LYS A 15 9.29 5.50 -2.59
C LYS A 15 9.55 4.07 -3.05
N THR A 16 10.80 3.76 -3.38
CA THR A 16 11.21 2.41 -3.81
C THR A 16 11.74 1.63 -2.61
N LEU A 17 11.23 0.40 -2.42
CA LEU A 17 11.67 -0.52 -1.38
C LEU A 17 12.05 -1.88 -1.99
N ARG A 18 13.03 -2.57 -1.39
CA ARG A 18 13.45 -3.92 -1.80
C ARG A 18 12.75 -4.94 -0.91
N LEU A 19 12.06 -5.90 -1.51
CA LEU A 19 11.37 -6.98 -0.81
C LEU A 19 12.04 -8.32 -1.09
N PRO A 20 12.05 -9.25 -0.13
CA PRO A 20 12.40 -10.64 -0.39
C PRO A 20 11.50 -11.26 -1.47
N GLU A 21 12.10 -12.05 -2.37
CA GLU A 21 11.41 -12.65 -3.53
C GLU A 21 10.18 -13.46 -3.12
N ASN A 22 10.32 -14.30 -2.09
CA ASN A 22 9.23 -15.11 -1.56
C ASN A 22 8.03 -14.28 -1.03
N ILE A 23 8.26 -13.04 -0.58
CA ILE A 23 7.19 -12.13 -0.16
C ILE A 23 6.52 -11.51 -1.38
N VAL A 24 7.31 -11.06 -2.37
CA VAL A 24 6.79 -10.50 -3.62
C VAL A 24 5.86 -11.50 -4.31
N GLU A 25 6.27 -12.77 -4.42
CA GLU A 25 5.46 -13.83 -5.03
C GLU A 25 4.13 -14.06 -4.30
N LYS A 26 4.15 -14.10 -2.96
CA LYS A 26 2.94 -14.27 -2.15
C LYS A 26 1.98 -13.09 -2.31
N VAL A 27 2.49 -11.86 -2.24
CA VAL A 27 1.67 -10.66 -2.40
C VAL A 27 1.11 -10.56 -3.82
N GLN A 28 1.92 -10.86 -4.85
CA GLN A 28 1.47 -10.86 -6.23
C GLN A 28 0.39 -11.91 -6.48
N THR A 29 0.55 -13.11 -5.91
CA THR A 29 -0.47 -14.17 -5.99
C THR A 29 -1.76 -13.75 -5.32
N LEU A 30 -1.69 -13.11 -4.14
CA LEU A 30 -2.85 -12.55 -3.46
C LEU A 30 -3.53 -11.45 -4.29
N ALA A 31 -2.76 -10.55 -4.87
CA ALA A 31 -3.26 -9.49 -5.74
C ALA A 31 -4.01 -10.08 -6.95
N ASN A 32 -3.43 -11.09 -7.60
CA ASN A 32 -4.04 -11.80 -8.72
C ASN A 32 -5.36 -12.48 -8.30
N LEU A 33 -5.36 -13.20 -7.16
CA LEU A 33 -6.55 -13.88 -6.64
C LEU A 33 -7.71 -12.90 -6.39
N LYS A 34 -7.40 -11.67 -5.98
CA LYS A 34 -8.40 -10.62 -5.70
C LYS A 34 -8.66 -9.68 -6.87
N ASN A 35 -8.03 -9.91 -8.03
CA ASN A 35 -8.09 -9.03 -9.19
C ASN A 35 -7.74 -7.56 -8.83
N LEU A 36 -6.68 -7.39 -8.03
CA LEU A 36 -6.15 -6.11 -7.59
C LEU A 36 -4.75 -5.88 -8.15
N SER A 37 -4.33 -4.62 -8.22
CA SER A 37 -2.93 -4.31 -8.48
C SER A 37 -2.05 -4.66 -7.28
N PHE A 38 -0.77 -4.98 -7.55
CA PHE A 38 0.22 -5.20 -6.49
C PHE A 38 0.28 -4.00 -5.54
N ASN A 39 0.32 -2.77 -6.08
CA ASN A 39 0.35 -1.54 -5.30
C ASN A 39 -0.87 -1.41 -4.37
N ARG A 40 -2.09 -1.65 -4.88
CA ARG A 40 -3.30 -1.59 -4.04
C ARG A 40 -3.26 -2.62 -2.91
N THR A 41 -2.75 -3.81 -3.21
CA THR A 41 -2.61 -4.89 -2.24
C THR A 41 -1.59 -4.54 -1.15
N ILE A 42 -0.42 -4.01 -1.54
CA ILE A 42 0.59 -3.53 -0.59
C ILE A 42 0.03 -2.41 0.30
N ILE A 43 -0.67 -1.42 -0.27
CA ILE A 43 -1.26 -0.33 0.51
C ILE A 43 -2.19 -0.89 1.59
N SER A 44 -3.11 -1.80 1.24
CA SER A 44 -4.03 -2.39 2.22
C SER A 44 -3.33 -3.22 3.29
N LEU A 45 -2.24 -3.93 2.94
CA LEU A 45 -1.44 -4.64 3.93
C LEU A 45 -0.71 -3.69 4.89
N LEU A 46 -0.18 -2.57 4.38
CA LEU A 46 0.49 -1.55 5.19
C LEU A 46 -0.50 -0.82 6.10
N GLU A 47 -1.67 -0.43 5.59
CA GLU A 47 -2.76 0.17 6.39
C GLU A 47 -3.14 -0.74 7.56
N PHE A 48 -3.43 -2.01 7.27
CA PHE A 48 -3.74 -2.98 8.31
C PHE A 48 -2.60 -3.14 9.32
N SER A 49 -1.35 -3.21 8.86
CA SER A 49 -0.19 -3.37 9.76
C SER A 49 -0.03 -2.17 10.69
N LEU A 50 -0.23 -0.95 10.19
CA LEU A 50 -0.15 0.29 10.98
C LEU A 50 -1.31 0.41 11.98
N GLU A 51 -2.51 -0.01 11.61
CA GLU A 51 -3.67 -0.03 12.51
C GLU A 51 -3.49 -1.02 13.68
N ASN A 52 -2.73 -2.09 13.46
CA ASN A 52 -2.53 -3.21 14.39
C ASN A 52 -1.10 -3.25 14.97
N LEU A 53 -0.39 -2.12 15.01
CA LEU A 53 0.83 -1.98 15.81
C LEU A 53 0.53 -2.22 17.29
N ASP A 54 1.55 -2.62 18.05
CA ASP A 54 1.42 -2.66 19.50
C ASP A 54 1.14 -1.27 20.06
N ASP A 55 0.52 -1.22 21.24
CA ASP A 55 0.03 0.03 21.83
C ASP A 55 1.18 1.02 22.09
N THR A 56 2.39 0.53 22.42
CA THR A 56 3.55 1.38 22.70
C THR A 56 4.06 2.05 21.42
N ASP A 57 4.31 1.27 20.36
CA ASP A 57 4.76 1.80 19.07
C ASP A 57 3.70 2.71 18.44
N LYS A 58 2.41 2.36 18.61
CA LYS A 58 1.29 3.17 18.14
C LYS A 58 1.21 4.52 18.85
N GLU A 59 1.41 4.56 20.18
CA GLU A 59 1.46 5.80 20.95
C GLU A 59 2.65 6.69 20.52
N ILE A 60 3.85 6.10 20.40
CA ILE A 60 5.06 6.81 19.97
C ILE A 60 4.88 7.41 18.57
N LEU A 61 4.33 6.62 17.63
CA LEU A 61 4.11 7.06 16.26
C LEU A 61 3.13 8.24 16.19
N ASN A 62 2.00 8.16 16.91
CA ASN A 62 0.99 9.22 16.95
C ASN A 62 1.56 10.52 17.53
N ASN A 63 2.37 10.43 18.59
CA ASN A 63 3.01 11.60 19.21
C ASN A 63 4.08 12.25 18.32
N THR A 64 4.67 11.50 17.38
CA THR A 64 5.72 12.01 16.47
C THR A 64 5.15 12.72 15.24
N LEU A 65 3.93 12.34 14.83
CA LEU A 65 3.27 12.89 13.64
C LEU A 65 2.34 14.09 13.93
N ASN A 66 2.06 14.37 15.22
CA ASN A 66 1.30 15.52 15.69
C ASN A 66 2.20 16.74 15.95
#